data_AF-A0AAD1KPC9-F1
#
_entry.id   AF-A0AAD1KPC9-F1
#
_cell.length_a   1.000
_cell.length_b   1.000
_cell.length_c   1.000
_cell.angle_alpha   90.00
_cell.angle_beta   90.00
_cell.angle_gamma   90.00
#
_symmetry.space_group_name_H-M   'P 1'
#
loop_
_entity.id
_entity.type
_entity.pdbx_description
1 polymer ?
#
loop_
_entity_poly.entity_id
_entity_poly.type
_entity_poly.pdbx_seq_one_letter_code
_entity_poly.pdbx_strand_id
1 'polypeptide(L)'
;MQVLNLATGVGKTYLMAAFIEYLRRQGVGNVVIVTPGKTVQAKTVQNFALGEPRYIAGSSVPPEVVTPQDYSAWIARQNGAEILSSGREKPVLAFIFNIQQLIAPKSEDGETHGAGAEAQRRKPRRFDENAGVLFDYLKSLDDLVVIADESHLYGLSAVAFNAALKELDPAATIGLTASVDTGDHIYTYPLYRAIADRFVKAPVLAFRKAGYDATPASEEQQLRDALALRAIKQAHYDTYAKANDRPSLNAVAFVVCSDVDHATQVADLLRTPEFLGRDDTVLQVDNKHDDDTTQRRLNELDAPHSSVLAVVSVNKLKEG
;
A
#
# COMPACT_ATOMS: atom_id res chain seq x y z
N MET A 1 2.18 -16.01 -14.75
CA MET A 1 1.75 -14.66 -14.32
C MET A 1 2.27 -13.66 -15.33
N GLN A 2 1.41 -12.78 -15.85
CA GLN A 2 1.82 -11.68 -16.72
C GLN A 2 2.18 -10.47 -15.85
N VAL A 3 3.28 -9.77 -16.12
CA VAL A 3 3.78 -8.72 -15.22
C VAL A 3 3.83 -7.36 -15.91
N LEU A 4 3.30 -6.36 -15.22
CA LEU A 4 3.42 -4.94 -15.53
C LEU A 4 4.45 -4.31 -14.60
N ASN A 5 5.60 -3.91 -15.17
CA ASN A 5 6.67 -3.27 -14.41
C ASN A 5 6.54 -1.75 -14.49
N LEU A 6 6.13 -1.11 -13.40
CA LEU A 6 5.76 0.29 -13.32
C LEU A 6 6.51 0.95 -12.18
N ALA A 7 7.16 2.08 -12.46
CA ALA A 7 7.86 2.84 -11.43
C ALA A 7 6.93 3.27 -10.29
N THR A 8 7.45 3.26 -9.06
CA THR A 8 6.71 3.76 -7.90
C THR A 8 6.32 5.22 -8.10
N GLY A 9 5.08 5.57 -7.76
CA GLY A 9 4.55 6.93 -7.89
C GLY A 9 3.90 7.26 -9.25
N VAL A 10 3.92 6.35 -10.24
CA VAL A 10 3.25 6.57 -11.54
C VAL A 10 1.75 6.26 -11.54
N GLY A 11 1.19 5.87 -10.39
CA GLY A 11 -0.24 5.58 -10.25
C GLY A 11 -0.63 4.12 -10.51
N LYS A 12 0.16 3.13 -10.05
CA LYS A 12 -0.16 1.70 -10.14
C LYS A 12 -1.58 1.38 -9.65
N THR A 13 -2.01 2.00 -8.55
CA THR A 13 -3.35 1.82 -7.98
C THR A 13 -4.45 2.38 -8.89
N TYR A 14 -4.21 3.50 -9.58
CA TYR A 14 -5.15 4.04 -10.58
C TYR A 14 -5.26 3.11 -11.80
N LEU A 15 -4.13 2.53 -12.23
CA LEU A 15 -4.15 1.52 -13.29
C LEU A 15 -4.95 0.28 -12.87
N MET A 16 -4.78 -0.17 -11.62
CA MET A 16 -5.55 -1.29 -11.07
C MET A 16 -7.05 -0.98 -11.05
N ALA A 17 -7.45 0.23 -10.64
CA ALA A 17 -8.84 0.67 -10.66
C ALA A 17 -9.41 0.73 -12.08
N ALA A 18 -8.65 1.30 -13.03
CA ALA A 18 -9.03 1.34 -14.44
C ALA A 18 -9.14 -0.07 -15.05
N PHE A 19 -8.26 -0.99 -14.66
CA PHE A 19 -8.29 -2.37 -15.13
C PHE A 19 -9.50 -3.13 -14.57
N ILE A 20 -9.85 -2.94 -13.29
CA ILE A 20 -11.06 -3.52 -12.71
C ILE A 20 -12.31 -2.99 -13.40
N GLU A 21 -12.39 -1.69 -13.70
CA GLU A 21 -13.49 -1.12 -14.49
C GLU A 21 -13.54 -1.71 -15.91
N TYR A 22 -12.39 -1.92 -16.55
CA TYR A 22 -12.33 -2.61 -17.83
C TYR A 22 -12.89 -4.03 -17.74
N LEU A 23 -12.44 -4.83 -16.76
CA LEU A 23 -12.91 -6.20 -16.52
C LEU A 23 -14.42 -6.25 -16.31
N ARG A 24 -14.96 -5.32 -15.50
CA ARG A 24 -16.41 -5.18 -15.28
C ARG A 24 -17.17 -4.99 -16.59
N ARG A 25 -16.65 -4.14 -17.49
CA ARG A 25 -17.27 -3.90 -18.81
C ARG A 25 -17.19 -5.11 -19.74
N GLN A 26 -16.22 -6.00 -19.52
CA GLN A 26 -16.13 -7.30 -20.19
C GLN A 26 -17.01 -8.38 -19.55
N GLY A 27 -17.69 -8.06 -18.44
CA GLY A 27 -18.60 -8.98 -17.75
C GLY A 27 -17.96 -9.78 -16.62
N VAL A 28 -16.67 -9.54 -16.30
CA VAL A 28 -16.00 -10.20 -15.17
C VAL A 28 -16.57 -9.66 -13.86
N GLY A 29 -17.16 -10.55 -13.08
CA GLY A 29 -17.89 -10.19 -11.86
C GLY A 29 -17.04 -10.17 -10.59
N ASN A 30 -15.87 -10.82 -10.61
CA ASN A 30 -15.06 -11.08 -9.42
C ASN A 30 -13.57 -10.88 -9.71
N VAL A 31 -12.88 -10.18 -8.81
CA VAL A 31 -11.43 -9.98 -8.88
C VAL A 31 -10.84 -10.18 -7.50
N VAL A 32 -9.70 -10.87 -7.43
CA VAL A 32 -8.90 -10.97 -6.21
C VAL A 32 -7.69 -10.05 -6.32
N ILE A 33 -7.52 -9.13 -5.37
CA ILE A 33 -6.34 -8.29 -5.22
C ILE A 33 -5.50 -8.85 -4.08
N VAL A 34 -4.27 -9.29 -4.41
CA VAL A 34 -3.30 -9.82 -3.46
C VAL A 34 -2.32 -8.73 -3.05
N THR A 35 -2.15 -8.53 -1.76
CA THR A 35 -1.20 -7.57 -1.19
C THR A 35 -0.09 -8.26 -0.37
N PRO A 36 1.10 -7.66 -0.26
CA PRO A 36 2.24 -8.25 0.46
C PRO A 36 2.07 -8.25 1.98
N GLY A 37 1.32 -7.29 2.53
CA GLY A 37 1.20 -7.10 3.97
C GLY A 37 -0.05 -6.29 4.35
N LYS A 38 -0.30 -6.22 5.66
CA LYS A 38 -1.50 -5.57 6.23
C LYS A 38 -1.58 -4.08 5.89
N THR A 39 -0.46 -3.36 5.88
CA THR A 39 -0.42 -1.92 5.57
C THR A 39 -0.87 -1.66 4.14
N VAL A 40 -0.30 -2.39 3.17
CA VAL A 40 -0.70 -2.29 1.76
C VAL A 40 -2.15 -2.78 1.56
N GLN A 41 -2.58 -3.81 2.29
CA GLN A 41 -3.97 -4.27 2.29
C GLN A 41 -4.94 -3.16 2.72
N ALA A 42 -4.70 -2.52 3.87
CA ALA A 42 -5.56 -1.47 4.41
C ALA A 42 -5.63 -0.26 3.46
N LYS A 43 -4.48 0.16 2.91
CA LYS A 43 -4.41 1.21 1.89
C LYS A 43 -5.21 0.83 0.65
N THR A 44 -5.10 -0.41 0.18
CA THR A 44 -5.84 -0.89 -0.99
C THR A 44 -7.34 -0.87 -0.72
N VAL A 45 -7.80 -1.32 0.45
CA VAL A 45 -9.21 -1.21 0.86
C VAL A 45 -9.69 0.25 0.79
N GLN A 46 -8.95 1.20 1.35
CA GLN A 46 -9.30 2.63 1.29
C GLN A 46 -9.38 3.20 -0.12
N ASN A 47 -8.62 2.65 -1.07
CA ASN A 47 -8.65 3.10 -2.47
C ASN A 47 -9.89 2.59 -3.23
N PHE A 48 -10.51 1.48 -2.79
CA PHE A 48 -11.58 0.81 -3.52
C PHE A 48 -12.95 0.86 -2.83
N ALA A 49 -13.00 1.05 -1.51
CA ALA A 49 -14.25 1.14 -0.76
C ALA A 49 -14.89 2.52 -0.92
N LEU A 50 -16.14 2.55 -1.39
CA LEU A 50 -16.89 3.79 -1.56
C LEU A 50 -17.12 4.48 -0.22
N GLY A 51 -16.87 5.79 -0.16
CA GLY A 51 -17.01 6.61 1.05
C GLY A 51 -15.71 6.78 1.83
N GLU A 52 -14.64 6.04 1.48
CA GLU A 52 -13.33 6.24 2.06
C GLU A 52 -12.66 7.52 1.53
N PRO A 53 -11.87 8.24 2.35
CA PRO A 53 -11.22 9.50 1.93
C PRO A 53 -10.28 9.35 0.72
N ARG A 54 -9.69 8.16 0.54
CA ARG A 54 -8.75 7.85 -0.55
C ARG A 54 -9.40 7.09 -1.70
N TYR A 55 -10.72 6.98 -1.73
CA TYR A 55 -11.45 6.27 -2.78
C TYR A 55 -11.12 6.81 -4.18
N ILE A 56 -10.77 5.90 -5.10
CA ILE A 56 -10.47 6.23 -6.49
C ILE A 56 -11.78 6.29 -7.27
N ALA A 57 -12.24 7.51 -7.54
CA ALA A 57 -13.39 7.77 -8.40
C ALA A 57 -13.09 7.50 -9.88
N GLY A 58 -14.12 7.27 -10.68
CA GLY A 58 -14.03 7.14 -12.14
C GLY A 58 -14.86 6.00 -12.73
N SER A 59 -15.18 4.99 -11.93
CA SER A 59 -16.17 3.98 -12.31
C SER A 59 -17.58 4.51 -12.11
N SER A 60 -18.48 4.26 -13.07
CA SER A 60 -19.91 4.54 -12.92
C SER A 60 -20.59 3.59 -11.92
N VAL A 61 -19.98 2.43 -11.68
CA VAL A 61 -20.45 1.41 -10.74
C VAL A 61 -19.26 1.04 -9.84
N PRO A 62 -19.18 1.62 -8.63
CA PRO A 62 -18.12 1.31 -7.68
C PRO A 62 -18.01 -0.19 -7.41
N PRO A 63 -16.80 -0.74 -7.24
CA PRO A 63 -16.65 -2.11 -6.80
C PRO A 63 -17.14 -2.29 -5.37
N GLU A 64 -17.65 -3.48 -5.07
CA GLU A 64 -18.03 -3.91 -3.74
C GLU A 64 -16.83 -4.64 -3.12
N VAL A 65 -16.29 -4.11 -2.03
CA VAL A 65 -15.07 -4.62 -1.41
C VAL A 65 -15.39 -5.74 -0.44
N VAL A 66 -14.64 -6.84 -0.55
CA VAL A 66 -14.68 -7.97 0.38
C VAL A 66 -13.31 -8.10 1.05
N THR A 67 -13.30 -8.19 2.37
CA THR A 67 -12.06 -8.25 3.18
C THR A 67 -12.12 -9.42 4.16
N PRO A 68 -11.00 -9.89 4.73
CA PRO A 68 -10.99 -10.93 5.77
C PRO A 68 -11.80 -10.63 7.04
N GLN A 69 -12.22 -9.38 7.20
CA GLN A 69 -12.99 -8.90 8.35
C GLN A 69 -14.45 -8.67 7.98
N ASP A 70 -14.76 -8.54 6.69
CA ASP A 70 -16.09 -8.21 6.20
C ASP A 70 -16.37 -8.96 4.89
N TYR A 71 -17.22 -9.98 5.01
CA TYR A 71 -17.72 -10.81 3.91
C TYR A 71 -19.14 -10.40 3.46
N SER A 72 -19.70 -9.32 4.01
CA SER A 72 -21.10 -8.94 3.82
C SER A 72 -21.48 -8.77 2.35
N ALA A 73 -20.63 -8.11 1.54
CA ALA A 73 -20.88 -7.92 0.11
C ALA A 73 -20.95 -9.24 -0.67
N TRP A 74 -20.08 -10.21 -0.36
CA TRP A 74 -20.11 -11.53 -0.97
C TRP A 74 -21.35 -12.32 -0.54
N ILE A 75 -21.66 -12.33 0.77
CA ILE A 75 -22.84 -13.01 1.31
C ILE A 75 -24.12 -12.44 0.70
N ALA A 76 -24.22 -11.10 0.61
CA ALA A 76 -25.35 -10.42 -0.02
C ALA A 76 -25.48 -10.79 -1.51
N ARG A 77 -24.36 -10.99 -2.21
CA ARG A 77 -24.37 -11.43 -3.62
C ARG A 77 -24.85 -12.87 -3.78
N GLN A 78 -24.52 -13.76 -2.85
CA GLN A 78 -24.97 -15.16 -2.87
C GLN A 78 -26.45 -15.29 -2.53
N ASN A 79 -26.93 -14.50 -1.57
CA ASN A 79 -28.27 -14.60 -1.02
C ASN A 79 -29.29 -13.65 -1.67
N GLY A 80 -28.82 -12.63 -2.38
CA GLY A 80 -29.67 -11.69 -3.10
C GLY A 80 -30.40 -12.37 -4.25
N ALA A 81 -31.62 -11.90 -4.53
CA ALA A 81 -32.25 -12.18 -5.83
C ALA A 81 -31.28 -11.72 -6.93
N GLU A 82 -31.20 -12.47 -8.05
CA GLU A 82 -30.45 -12.02 -9.23
C GLU A 82 -30.85 -10.57 -9.51
N ILE A 83 -29.93 -9.64 -9.25
CA ILE A 83 -30.20 -8.23 -9.51
C ILE A 83 -30.51 -8.17 -10.99
N LEU A 84 -31.71 -7.68 -11.35
CA LEU A 84 -32.15 -7.45 -12.73
C LEU A 84 -31.22 -6.45 -13.48
N SER A 85 -30.13 -6.02 -12.86
CA SER A 85 -28.98 -5.39 -13.50
C SER A 85 -28.28 -6.42 -14.40
N SER A 86 -28.55 -6.33 -15.69
CA SER A 86 -27.88 -7.14 -16.71
C SER A 86 -26.53 -6.50 -17.09
N GLY A 87 -25.48 -7.32 -17.17
CA GLY A 87 -24.18 -6.92 -17.73
C GLY A 87 -23.48 -5.76 -17.00
N ARG A 88 -23.33 -4.63 -17.70
CA ARG A 88 -22.45 -3.49 -17.35
C ARG A 88 -22.99 -2.58 -16.23
N GLU A 89 -24.00 -3.00 -15.49
CA GLU A 89 -24.50 -2.29 -14.31
C GLU A 89 -24.19 -3.03 -13.01
N LYS A 90 -23.67 -4.26 -13.11
CA LYS A 90 -23.30 -5.08 -11.95
C LYS A 90 -21.94 -4.64 -11.38
N PRO A 91 -21.82 -4.41 -10.06
CA PRO A 91 -20.54 -4.13 -9.43
C PRO A 91 -19.66 -5.37 -9.39
N VAL A 92 -18.35 -5.16 -9.59
CA VAL A 92 -17.34 -6.20 -9.35
C VAL A 92 -17.21 -6.43 -7.85
N LEU A 93 -17.16 -7.69 -7.43
CA LEU A 93 -16.67 -8.03 -6.10
C LEU A 93 -15.14 -8.00 -6.11
N ALA A 94 -14.56 -7.05 -5.38
CA ALA A 94 -13.12 -6.90 -5.22
C ALA A 94 -12.69 -7.53 -3.89
N PHE A 95 -12.13 -8.73 -3.95
CA PHE A 95 -11.62 -9.47 -2.80
C PHE A 95 -10.19 -9.03 -2.48
N ILE A 96 -9.98 -8.31 -1.38
CA ILE A 96 -8.68 -7.74 -1.03
C ILE A 96 -8.04 -8.55 0.10
N PHE A 97 -7.10 -9.42 -0.27
CA PHE A 97 -6.42 -10.35 0.63
C PHE A 97 -4.91 -10.13 0.66
N ASN A 98 -4.29 -10.28 1.82
CA ASN A 98 -2.85 -10.40 1.85
C ASN A 98 -2.41 -11.81 1.47
N ILE A 99 -1.15 -11.96 1.05
CA ILE A 99 -0.59 -13.25 0.65
C ILE A 99 -0.77 -14.35 1.71
N GLN A 100 -0.65 -14.02 3.00
CA GLN A 100 -0.79 -14.99 4.08
C GLN A 100 -2.21 -15.53 4.18
N GLN A 101 -3.23 -14.79 3.74
CA GLN A 101 -4.62 -15.25 3.78
C GLN A 101 -4.96 -16.21 2.63
N LEU A 102 -4.22 -16.16 1.53
CA LEU A 102 -4.42 -17.08 0.39
C LEU A 102 -3.66 -18.40 0.53
N ILE A 103 -2.54 -18.40 1.27
CA ILE A 103 -1.75 -19.60 1.51
C ILE A 103 -2.57 -20.62 2.31
N ALA A 104 -2.56 -21.87 1.87
CA ALA A 104 -3.22 -22.96 2.60
C ALA A 104 -2.64 -23.10 4.03
N PRO A 105 -3.49 -23.20 5.07
CA PRO A 105 -3.04 -23.47 6.42
C PRO A 105 -2.46 -24.89 6.52
N LYS A 106 -1.65 -25.15 7.55
CA LYS A 106 -1.13 -26.51 7.82
C LYS A 106 -2.23 -27.49 8.27
N SER A 107 -3.32 -26.94 8.83
CA SER A 107 -4.53 -27.66 9.22
C SER A 107 -5.71 -26.72 9.06
N GLU A 108 -6.83 -27.23 8.55
CA GLU A 108 -8.09 -26.48 8.45
C GLU A 108 -8.74 -26.27 9.83
N ASP A 109 -8.44 -27.16 10.79
CA ASP A 109 -8.90 -27.06 12.17
C ASP A 109 -8.05 -26.08 13.00
N GLY A 110 -8.71 -25.18 13.72
CA GLY A 110 -8.08 -24.29 14.70
C GLY A 110 -8.72 -22.90 14.82
N GLU A 111 -8.22 -22.08 15.74
CA GLU A 111 -8.73 -20.72 15.96
C GLU A 111 -8.53 -19.82 14.73
N THR A 112 -9.55 -19.00 14.43
CA THR A 112 -9.54 -18.00 13.34
C THR A 112 -9.60 -16.56 13.85
N HIS A 113 -9.84 -16.37 15.15
CA HIS A 113 -9.82 -15.07 15.82
C HIS A 113 -8.43 -14.64 16.30
N GLY A 114 -7.45 -15.56 16.29
CA GLY A 114 -6.07 -15.26 16.66
C GLY A 114 -5.35 -14.34 15.68
N ALA A 115 -4.35 -13.61 16.17
CA ALA A 115 -3.48 -12.76 15.35
C ALA A 115 -2.39 -13.54 14.58
N GLY A 116 -2.26 -14.85 14.84
CA GLY A 116 -1.23 -15.71 14.24
C GLY A 116 -1.44 -16.01 12.75
N ALA A 117 -0.36 -16.33 12.04
CA ALA A 117 -0.38 -16.59 10.59
C ALA A 117 -1.35 -17.73 10.19
N GLU A 118 -1.42 -18.81 10.97
CA GLU A 118 -2.35 -19.92 10.71
C GLU A 118 -3.82 -19.52 10.87
N ALA A 119 -4.14 -18.67 11.84
CA ALA A 119 -5.50 -18.14 12.01
C ALA A 119 -5.92 -17.29 10.80
N GLN A 120 -4.99 -16.49 10.24
CA GLN A 120 -5.23 -15.70 9.04
C GLN A 120 -5.41 -16.57 7.79
N ARG A 121 -4.60 -17.63 7.63
CA ARG A 121 -4.67 -18.59 6.52
C ARG A 121 -6.01 -19.34 6.46
N ARG A 122 -6.59 -19.65 7.62
CA ARG A 122 -7.86 -20.38 7.71
C ARG A 122 -9.08 -19.52 7.34
N LYS A 123 -9.02 -18.19 7.49
CA LYS A 123 -10.20 -17.32 7.34
C LYS A 123 -10.94 -17.45 6.00
N PRO A 124 -10.28 -17.51 4.84
CA PRO A 124 -11.00 -17.65 3.56
C PRO A 124 -11.51 -19.08 3.31
N ARG A 125 -10.99 -20.07 4.03
CA ARG A 125 -11.33 -21.50 3.90
C ARG A 125 -12.35 -21.97 4.94
N ARG A 126 -12.72 -21.10 5.87
CA ARG A 126 -13.74 -21.41 6.87
C ARG A 126 -15.12 -21.38 6.21
N PHE A 127 -15.95 -22.36 6.57
CA PHE A 127 -17.35 -22.39 6.19
C PHE A 127 -18.12 -21.23 6.82
N ASP A 128 -18.79 -20.45 5.97
CA ASP A 128 -19.82 -19.49 6.36
C ASP A 128 -21.20 -20.13 6.15
N GLU A 129 -22.04 -20.14 7.19
CA GLU A 129 -23.34 -20.79 7.15
C GLU A 129 -24.30 -20.15 6.13
N ASN A 130 -24.10 -18.87 5.79
CA ASN A 130 -24.97 -18.11 4.91
C ASN A 130 -24.50 -18.11 3.46
N ALA A 131 -23.26 -18.54 3.16
CA ALA A 131 -22.68 -18.40 1.82
C ALA A 131 -21.71 -19.52 1.41
N GLY A 132 -21.39 -20.47 2.29
CA GLY A 132 -20.46 -21.57 2.04
C GLY A 132 -19.00 -21.19 2.31
N VAL A 133 -18.06 -21.87 1.65
CA VAL A 133 -16.62 -21.59 1.79
C VAL A 133 -16.19 -20.59 0.72
N LEU A 134 -15.67 -19.43 1.14
CA LEU A 134 -15.25 -18.38 0.22
C LEU A 134 -14.17 -18.86 -0.77
N PHE A 135 -13.19 -19.64 -0.30
CA PHE A 135 -12.14 -20.16 -1.15
C PHE A 135 -12.69 -21.09 -2.25
N ASP A 136 -13.66 -21.95 -1.92
CA ASP A 136 -14.32 -22.83 -2.89
C ASP A 136 -15.17 -22.02 -3.88
N TYR A 137 -15.83 -20.95 -3.41
CA TYR A 137 -16.50 -20.01 -4.28
C TYR A 137 -15.53 -19.43 -5.31
N LEU A 138 -14.40 -18.86 -4.87
CA LEU A 138 -13.40 -18.27 -5.76
C LEU A 138 -12.86 -19.30 -6.77
N LYS A 139 -12.58 -20.53 -6.32
CA LYS A 139 -12.09 -21.62 -7.16
C LYS A 139 -13.09 -22.11 -8.20
N SER A 140 -14.39 -21.95 -7.95
CA SER A 140 -15.44 -22.36 -8.90
C SER A 140 -15.72 -21.34 -10.00
N LEU A 141 -15.02 -20.20 -10.01
CA LEU A 141 -15.21 -19.14 -11.00
C LEU A 141 -14.29 -19.34 -12.22
N ASP A 142 -14.88 -19.67 -13.37
CA ASP A 142 -14.17 -19.84 -14.64
C ASP A 142 -13.50 -18.55 -15.17
N ASP A 143 -13.94 -17.37 -14.73
CA ASP A 143 -13.49 -16.05 -15.19
C ASP A 143 -12.66 -15.27 -14.15
N LEU A 144 -12.23 -15.93 -13.07
CA LEU A 144 -11.52 -15.26 -11.98
C LEU A 144 -10.22 -14.59 -12.46
N VAL A 145 -10.10 -13.28 -12.16
CA VAL A 145 -8.86 -12.54 -12.36
C VAL A 145 -8.19 -12.26 -11.01
N VAL A 146 -6.90 -12.58 -10.93
CA VAL A 146 -6.05 -12.28 -9.76
C VAL A 146 -5.08 -11.16 -10.12
N ILE A 147 -5.06 -10.10 -9.32
CA ILE A 147 -4.13 -8.98 -9.42
C ILE A 147 -3.18 -9.05 -8.21
N ALA A 148 -1.90 -9.24 -8.46
CA ALA A 148 -0.88 -9.35 -7.42
C ALA A 148 -0.10 -8.03 -7.32
N ASP A 149 -0.40 -7.21 -6.33
CA ASP A 149 0.31 -5.96 -6.09
C ASP A 149 1.67 -6.21 -5.42
N GLU A 150 2.64 -5.36 -5.71
CA GLU A 150 4.06 -5.49 -5.35
C GLU A 150 4.61 -6.90 -5.55
N SER A 151 4.39 -7.47 -6.74
CA SER A 151 4.64 -8.89 -7.00
C SER A 151 6.08 -9.36 -6.80
N HIS A 152 7.04 -8.43 -6.74
CA HIS A 152 8.45 -8.71 -6.43
C HIS A 152 8.69 -9.10 -4.97
N LEU A 153 7.85 -8.63 -4.04
CA LEU A 153 7.97 -8.94 -2.61
C LEU A 153 7.61 -10.39 -2.30
N TYR A 154 6.94 -11.08 -3.23
CA TYR A 154 6.58 -12.47 -3.07
C TYR A 154 7.76 -13.43 -3.20
N GLY A 155 8.98 -13.00 -3.52
CA GLY A 155 10.15 -13.89 -3.70
C GLY A 155 10.38 -14.88 -2.55
N LEU A 156 10.24 -14.45 -1.29
CA LEU A 156 10.40 -15.32 -0.11
C LEU A 156 9.23 -16.30 0.11
N SER A 157 8.05 -15.95 -0.38
CA SER A 157 6.82 -16.76 -0.27
C SER A 157 6.40 -17.34 -1.63
N ALA A 158 7.28 -17.30 -2.63
CA ALA A 158 6.91 -17.51 -4.03
C ALA A 158 6.37 -18.93 -4.24
N VAL A 159 6.95 -19.92 -3.56
CA VAL A 159 6.48 -21.31 -3.63
C VAL A 159 5.06 -21.44 -3.10
N ALA A 160 4.79 -20.90 -1.91
CA ALA A 160 3.48 -20.97 -1.28
C ALA A 160 2.42 -20.13 -2.03
N PHE A 161 2.81 -18.97 -2.55
CA PHE A 161 1.96 -18.14 -3.38
C PHE A 161 1.61 -18.81 -4.70
N ASN A 162 2.62 -19.37 -5.40
CA ASN A 162 2.39 -20.13 -6.63
C ASN A 162 1.53 -21.37 -6.37
N ALA A 163 1.65 -22.02 -5.22
CA ALA A 163 0.77 -23.12 -4.83
C ALA A 163 -0.68 -22.63 -4.65
N ALA A 164 -0.89 -21.52 -3.94
CA ALA A 164 -2.22 -20.92 -3.78
C ALA A 164 -2.85 -20.49 -5.13
N LEU A 165 -2.05 -19.90 -6.03
CA LEU A 165 -2.53 -19.55 -7.38
C LEU A 165 -2.89 -20.80 -8.21
N LYS A 166 -2.10 -21.87 -8.13
CA LYS A 166 -2.42 -23.13 -8.81
C LYS A 166 -3.68 -23.79 -8.26
N GLU A 167 -3.96 -23.61 -6.98
CA GLU A 167 -5.17 -24.15 -6.35
C GLU A 167 -6.43 -23.36 -6.72
N LEU A 168 -6.29 -22.03 -6.83
CA LEU A 168 -7.36 -21.13 -7.30
C LEU A 168 -7.65 -21.28 -8.80
N ASP A 169 -6.65 -21.67 -9.59
CA ASP A 169 -6.71 -21.83 -11.06
C ASP A 169 -7.38 -20.66 -11.80
N PRO A 170 -6.92 -19.40 -11.60
CA PRO A 170 -7.59 -18.24 -12.17
C PRO A 170 -7.40 -18.15 -13.70
N ALA A 171 -8.41 -17.63 -14.39
CA ALA A 171 -8.36 -17.35 -15.83
C ALA A 171 -7.21 -16.42 -16.22
N ALA A 172 -6.88 -15.46 -15.35
CA ALA A 172 -5.72 -14.59 -15.53
C ALA A 172 -5.07 -14.19 -14.20
N THR A 173 -3.73 -14.08 -14.22
CA THR A 173 -2.96 -13.51 -13.11
C THR A 173 -2.06 -12.39 -13.60
N ILE A 174 -2.31 -11.18 -13.10
CA ILE A 174 -1.58 -9.95 -13.45
C ILE A 174 -0.76 -9.50 -12.24
N GLY A 175 0.57 -9.43 -12.38
CA GLY A 175 1.46 -8.85 -11.38
C GLY A 175 1.71 -7.37 -11.64
N LEU A 176 1.54 -6.53 -10.62
CA LEU A 176 1.98 -5.13 -10.62
C LEU A 176 3.25 -5.04 -9.78
N THR A 177 4.32 -4.49 -10.34
CA THR A 177 5.60 -4.41 -9.63
C THR A 177 6.39 -3.17 -10.02
N ALA A 178 7.33 -2.76 -9.16
CA ALA A 178 8.33 -1.73 -9.44
C ALA A 178 9.74 -2.34 -9.36
N SER A 179 9.94 -3.52 -9.95
CA SER A 179 11.20 -4.27 -9.83
C SER A 179 12.19 -3.91 -10.94
N VAL A 180 13.48 -4.05 -10.63
CA VAL A 180 14.58 -4.03 -11.60
C VAL A 180 14.79 -5.38 -12.31
N ASP A 181 14.00 -6.40 -11.95
CA ASP A 181 14.12 -7.74 -12.52
C ASP A 181 13.85 -7.73 -14.04
N THR A 182 14.51 -8.62 -14.76
CA THR A 182 14.52 -8.71 -16.23
C THR A 182 13.58 -9.80 -16.76
N GLY A 183 12.57 -10.19 -15.97
CA GLY A 183 11.58 -11.17 -16.37
C GLY A 183 10.76 -10.73 -17.59
N ASP A 184 9.99 -11.66 -18.16
CA ASP A 184 9.06 -11.34 -19.25
C ASP A 184 7.95 -10.41 -18.74
N HIS A 185 8.06 -9.14 -19.10
CA HIS A 185 7.09 -8.09 -18.78
C HIS A 185 6.26 -7.79 -20.01
N ILE A 186 4.94 -7.84 -19.86
CA ILE A 186 4.01 -7.47 -20.94
C ILE A 186 3.96 -5.94 -21.14
N TYR A 187 4.39 -5.16 -20.15
CA TYR A 187 4.59 -3.71 -20.25
C TYR A 187 5.62 -3.22 -19.24
N THR A 188 6.44 -2.26 -19.64
CA THR A 188 7.44 -1.63 -18.76
C THR A 188 7.36 -0.11 -18.85
N TYR A 189 7.20 0.54 -17.70
CA TYR A 189 7.22 1.99 -17.51
C TYR A 189 8.21 2.37 -16.40
N PRO A 190 9.51 2.47 -16.74
CA PRO A 190 10.59 2.57 -15.77
C PRO A 190 10.72 3.99 -15.21
N LEU A 191 11.45 4.13 -14.09
CA LEU A 191 11.57 5.38 -13.36
C LEU A 191 12.16 6.51 -14.21
N TYR A 192 13.17 6.22 -15.05
CA TYR A 192 13.77 7.24 -15.93
C TYR A 192 12.73 7.85 -16.89
N ARG A 193 11.80 7.02 -17.39
CA ARG A 193 10.73 7.47 -18.29
C ARG A 193 9.70 8.28 -17.52
N ALA A 194 9.31 7.83 -16.32
CA ALA A 194 8.42 8.56 -15.44
C ALA A 194 8.94 9.96 -15.07
N ILE A 195 10.26 10.10 -14.90
CA ILE A 195 10.94 11.39 -14.68
C ILE A 195 10.93 12.24 -15.96
N ALA A 196 11.27 11.65 -17.11
CA ALA A 196 11.27 12.35 -18.40
C ALA A 196 9.88 12.91 -18.74
N ASP A 197 8.84 12.13 -18.47
CA ASP A 197 7.43 12.48 -18.69
C ASP A 197 6.85 13.37 -17.56
N ARG A 198 7.67 13.71 -16.56
CA ARG A 198 7.33 14.59 -15.41
C ARG A 198 6.19 14.08 -14.51
N PHE A 199 5.89 12.78 -14.53
CA PHE A 199 4.97 12.17 -13.56
C PHE A 199 5.63 11.90 -12.21
N VAL A 200 6.95 11.74 -12.19
CA VAL A 200 7.73 11.57 -10.96
C VAL A 200 8.76 12.69 -10.86
N LYS A 201 8.91 13.25 -9.65
CA LYS A 201 9.92 14.28 -9.38
C LYS A 201 11.32 13.71 -9.62
N ALA A 202 12.18 14.51 -10.26
CA ALA A 202 13.58 14.15 -10.38
C ALA A 202 14.23 14.09 -8.98
N PRO A 203 14.85 12.95 -8.59
CA PRO A 203 15.57 12.87 -7.33
C PRO A 203 16.82 13.75 -7.40
N VAL A 204 17.10 14.47 -6.31
CA VAL A 204 18.31 15.27 -6.16
C VAL A 204 19.13 14.68 -5.03
N LEU A 205 20.36 14.28 -5.33
CA LEU A 205 21.32 13.82 -4.34
C LEU A 205 22.08 15.03 -3.79
N ALA A 206 21.91 15.29 -2.50
CA ALA A 206 22.66 16.31 -1.79
C ALA A 206 23.60 15.62 -0.80
N PHE A 207 24.90 15.90 -0.92
CA PHE A 207 25.93 15.31 -0.08
C PHE A 207 27.09 16.28 0.09
N ARG A 208 27.81 16.16 1.21
CA ARG A 208 29.10 16.82 1.38
C ARG A 208 30.16 16.05 0.62
N LYS A 209 31.05 16.75 -0.09
CA LYS A 209 32.17 16.12 -0.82
C LYS A 209 33.07 15.28 0.09
N ALA A 210 33.26 15.71 1.34
CA ALA A 210 34.05 14.98 2.34
C ALA A 210 33.30 13.79 2.97
N GLY A 211 32.00 13.61 2.67
CA GLY A 211 31.14 12.64 3.32
C GLY A 211 30.74 13.05 4.75
N TYR A 212 30.10 12.10 5.43
CA TYR A 212 29.87 12.11 6.87
C TYR A 212 30.63 10.91 7.45
N ASP A 213 31.29 11.11 8.58
CA ASP A 213 31.94 10.02 9.31
C ASP A 213 30.96 9.44 10.34
N ALA A 214 31.38 8.39 11.05
CA ALA A 214 30.54 7.70 12.04
C ALA A 214 30.56 8.37 13.42
N THR A 215 30.91 9.66 13.52
CA THR A 215 30.91 10.38 14.79
C THR A 215 29.57 11.06 15.05
N PRO A 216 29.14 11.20 16.33
CA PRO A 216 27.90 11.90 16.66
C PRO A 216 27.85 13.34 16.11
N ALA A 217 28.97 14.05 16.10
CA ALA A 217 29.04 15.40 15.55
C ALA A 217 28.76 15.45 14.03
N SER A 218 29.19 14.43 13.29
CA SER A 218 28.95 14.33 11.85
C SER A 218 27.51 13.93 11.53
N GLU A 219 26.91 13.08 12.35
CA GLU A 219 25.48 12.74 12.27
C GLU A 219 24.60 13.97 12.58
N GLU A 220 24.89 14.72 13.63
CA GLU A 220 24.25 16.00 13.90
C GLU A 220 24.37 16.96 12.72
N GLN A 221 25.56 17.03 12.10
CA GLN A 221 25.78 17.85 10.91
C GLN A 221 24.94 17.38 9.72
N GLN A 222 24.78 16.08 9.52
CA GLN A 222 23.93 15.51 8.48
C GLN A 222 22.47 15.89 8.69
N LEU A 223 21.98 15.81 9.93
CA LEU A 223 20.62 16.22 10.29
C LEU A 223 20.42 17.72 10.04
N ARG A 224 21.38 18.57 10.41
CA ARG A 224 21.33 20.02 10.15
C ARG A 224 21.26 20.33 8.66
N ASP A 225 22.08 19.67 7.84
CA ASP A 225 22.07 19.83 6.40
C ASP A 225 20.73 19.39 5.79
N ALA A 226 20.16 18.26 6.26
CA ALA A 226 18.87 17.78 5.82
C ALA A 226 17.73 18.75 6.16
N LEU A 227 17.73 19.32 7.38
CA LEU A 227 16.73 20.31 7.79
C LEU A 227 16.88 21.65 7.05
N ALA A 228 18.10 22.07 6.72
CA ALA A 228 18.33 23.25 5.88
C ALA A 228 17.72 23.06 4.49
N LEU A 229 17.93 21.90 3.87
CA LEU A 229 17.31 21.54 2.58
C LEU A 229 15.79 21.45 2.67
N ARG A 230 15.26 20.93 3.78
CA ARG A 230 13.81 20.90 4.05
C ARG A 230 13.25 22.32 4.09
N ALA A 231 13.89 23.26 4.80
CA ALA A 231 13.44 24.64 4.89
C ALA A 231 13.42 25.34 3.52
N ILE A 232 14.44 25.11 2.69
CA ILE A 232 14.47 25.60 1.30
C ILE A 232 13.28 25.04 0.50
N LYS A 233 13.00 23.73 0.61
CA LYS A 233 11.84 23.11 -0.06
C LYS A 233 10.51 23.68 0.42
N GLN A 234 10.37 23.92 1.73
CA GLN A 234 9.16 24.53 2.30
C GLN A 234 8.88 25.90 1.68
N ALA A 235 9.89 26.77 1.60
CA ALA A 235 9.74 28.10 0.99
C ALA A 235 9.27 28.03 -0.47
N HIS A 236 9.76 27.05 -1.24
CA HIS A 236 9.30 26.81 -2.61
C HIS A 236 7.87 26.27 -2.66
N TYR A 237 7.50 25.35 -1.76
CA TYR A 237 6.13 24.83 -1.66
C TYR A 237 5.14 25.94 -1.32
N ASP A 238 5.46 26.79 -0.34
CA ASP A 238 4.61 27.90 0.08
C ASP A 238 4.41 28.92 -1.05
N THR A 239 5.51 29.26 -1.74
CA THR A 239 5.47 30.18 -2.89
C THR A 239 4.58 29.61 -4.01
N TYR A 240 4.75 28.34 -4.34
CA TYR A 240 3.95 27.69 -5.37
C TYR A 240 2.47 27.58 -4.99
N ALA A 241 2.18 27.15 -3.75
CA ALA A 241 0.82 27.00 -3.25
C ALA A 241 0.07 28.33 -3.29
N LYS A 242 0.70 29.41 -2.81
CA LYS A 242 0.15 30.77 -2.86
C LYS A 242 -0.06 31.27 -4.30
N ALA A 243 0.90 31.03 -5.19
CA ALA A 243 0.82 31.51 -6.57
C ALA A 243 -0.25 30.77 -7.40
N ASN A 244 -0.63 29.56 -7.01
CA ASN A 244 -1.55 28.70 -7.77
C ASN A 244 -2.87 28.40 -7.04
N ASP A 245 -3.14 29.11 -5.94
CA ASP A 245 -4.33 28.90 -5.07
C ASP A 245 -4.52 27.41 -4.69
N ARG A 246 -3.44 26.78 -4.24
CA ARG A 246 -3.44 25.38 -3.79
C ARG A 246 -3.32 25.30 -2.26
N PRO A 247 -3.84 24.23 -1.64
CA PRO A 247 -3.61 23.98 -0.22
C PRO A 247 -2.11 23.97 0.12
N SER A 248 -1.76 24.46 1.31
CA SER A 248 -0.39 24.39 1.80
C SER A 248 0.06 22.94 1.99
N LEU A 249 1.33 22.67 1.73
CA LEU A 249 1.94 21.35 1.87
C LEU A 249 3.19 21.47 2.73
N ASN A 250 3.35 20.55 3.68
CA ASN A 250 4.55 20.48 4.50
C ASN A 250 5.65 19.70 3.79
N ALA A 251 6.86 20.28 3.73
CA ALA A 251 8.07 19.53 3.47
C ALA A 251 8.37 18.67 4.71
N VAL A 252 8.64 17.38 4.53
CA VAL A 252 8.95 16.47 5.64
C VAL A 252 10.32 15.85 5.41
N ALA A 253 11.17 15.84 6.44
CA ALA A 253 12.42 15.10 6.45
C ALA A 253 12.14 13.65 6.87
N PHE A 254 12.66 12.68 6.11
CA PHE A 254 12.55 11.26 6.46
C PHE A 254 13.94 10.74 6.83
N VAL A 255 14.09 10.25 8.06
CA VAL A 255 15.36 9.79 8.64
C VAL A 255 15.27 8.29 8.89
N VAL A 256 16.23 7.56 8.34
CA VAL A 256 16.32 6.10 8.49
C VAL A 256 17.42 5.77 9.48
N CYS A 257 17.05 5.17 10.59
CA CYS A 257 17.97 4.76 11.66
C CYS A 257 18.28 3.27 11.60
N SER A 258 19.39 2.87 12.23
CA SER A 258 19.86 1.48 12.27
C SER A 258 18.93 0.56 13.06
N ASP A 259 18.44 1.05 14.19
CA ASP A 259 17.67 0.32 15.19
C ASP A 259 16.82 1.29 16.02
N VAL A 260 15.99 0.73 16.91
CA VAL A 260 15.00 1.48 17.70
C VAL A 260 15.65 2.42 18.69
N ASP A 261 16.80 2.04 19.25
CA ASP A 261 17.47 2.86 20.26
C ASP A 261 18.11 4.08 19.57
N HIS A 262 18.72 3.88 18.41
CA HIS A 262 19.19 4.96 17.55
C HIS A 262 18.03 5.85 17.08
N ALA A 263 16.91 5.29 16.64
CA ALA A 263 15.73 6.08 16.25
C ALA A 263 15.21 6.97 17.40
N THR A 264 15.23 6.46 18.62
CA THR A 264 14.82 7.22 19.81
C THR A 264 15.79 8.37 20.07
N GLN A 265 17.10 8.11 20.02
CA GLN A 265 18.13 9.14 20.18
C GLN A 265 18.01 10.27 19.14
N VAL A 266 17.81 9.91 17.87
CA VAL A 266 17.63 10.89 16.78
C VAL A 266 16.32 11.65 16.94
N ALA A 267 15.23 10.97 17.32
CA ALA A 267 13.95 11.64 17.54
C ALA A 267 14.04 12.67 18.68
N ASP A 268 14.67 12.30 19.80
CA ASP A 268 14.85 13.19 20.94
C ASP A 268 15.75 14.38 20.59
N LEU A 269 16.84 14.14 19.84
CA LEU A 269 17.70 15.21 19.32
C LEU A 269 16.92 16.17 18.41
N LEU A 270 16.11 15.66 17.48
CA LEU A 270 15.32 16.51 16.58
C LEU A 270 14.26 17.34 17.33
N ARG A 271 13.79 16.87 18.49
CA ARG A 271 12.83 17.60 19.34
C ARG A 271 13.47 18.74 20.12
N THR A 272 14.80 18.79 20.26
CA THR A 272 15.45 19.86 21.02
C THR A 272 15.29 21.23 20.33
N PRO A 273 15.40 22.34 21.09
CA PRO A 273 15.29 23.70 20.53
C PRO A 273 16.31 24.02 19.44
N GLU A 274 17.47 23.35 19.42
CA GLU A 274 18.51 23.52 18.41
C GLU A 274 18.15 22.90 17.04
N PHE A 275 17.06 22.12 16.98
CA PHE A 275 16.53 21.49 15.77
C PHE A 275 15.09 21.96 15.50
N LEU A 276 14.07 21.16 15.83
CA LEU A 276 12.67 21.49 15.53
C LEU A 276 11.91 22.04 16.74
N GLY A 277 12.44 21.85 17.95
CA GLY A 277 11.99 22.51 19.18
C GLY A 277 10.59 22.17 19.68
N ARG A 278 9.91 21.18 19.08
CA ARG A 278 8.57 20.74 19.50
C ARG A 278 8.39 19.24 19.32
N ASP A 279 7.86 18.58 20.35
CA ASP A 279 7.63 17.13 20.37
C ASP A 279 6.71 16.66 19.24
N ASP A 280 5.66 17.43 18.94
CA ASP A 280 4.66 17.10 17.93
C ASP A 280 5.16 17.29 16.48
N THR A 281 6.37 17.84 16.28
CA THR A 281 6.95 17.97 14.94
C THR A 281 7.75 16.75 14.50
N VAL A 282 8.05 15.82 15.42
CA VAL A 282 8.84 14.61 15.15
C VAL A 282 7.97 13.38 15.38
N LEU A 283 7.80 12.58 14.33
CA LEU A 283 7.07 11.32 14.38
C LEU A 283 8.05 10.15 14.31
N GLN A 284 8.13 9.34 15.36
CA GLN A 284 8.92 8.11 15.37
C GLN A 284 8.01 6.93 14.98
N VAL A 285 8.44 6.12 14.02
CA VAL A 285 7.70 4.96 13.50
C VAL A 285 8.59 3.73 13.45
N ASP A 286 8.38 2.82 14.38
CA ASP A 286 9.13 1.56 14.50
C ASP A 286 8.24 0.44 15.09
N ASN A 287 8.83 -0.67 15.54
CA ASN A 287 8.05 -1.78 16.10
C ASN A 287 7.55 -1.54 17.53
N LYS A 288 8.11 -0.57 18.26
CA LYS A 288 7.65 -0.13 19.58
C LYS A 288 6.72 1.10 19.50
N HIS A 289 6.82 1.87 18.41
CA HIS A 289 6.02 3.06 18.14
C HIS A 289 5.16 2.86 16.88
N ASP A 290 4.03 2.16 17.06
CA ASP A 290 3.10 1.77 15.98
C ASP A 290 1.64 1.78 16.45
N ASP A 291 1.31 2.67 17.39
CA ASP A 291 -0.05 2.78 17.93
C ASP A 291 -0.99 3.52 16.95
N ASP A 292 -2.29 3.48 17.24
CA ASP A 292 -3.32 4.11 16.40
C ASP A 292 -3.07 5.60 16.19
N THR A 293 -2.50 6.27 17.20
CA THR A 293 -2.14 7.70 17.13
C THR A 293 -1.02 7.94 16.12
N THR A 294 0.04 7.14 16.18
CA THR A 294 1.18 7.21 15.25
C THR A 294 0.74 6.91 13.83
N GLN A 295 -0.07 5.87 13.65
CA GLN A 295 -0.64 5.50 12.35
C GLN A 295 -1.53 6.60 11.78
N ARG A 296 -2.39 7.20 12.60
CA ARG A 296 -3.21 8.33 12.18
C ARG A 296 -2.36 9.52 11.73
N ARG A 297 -1.35 9.91 12.51
CA ARG A 297 -0.45 11.02 12.16
C ARG A 297 0.34 10.75 10.89
N LEU A 298 0.75 9.50 10.67
CA LEU A 298 1.39 9.07 9.43
C LEU A 298 0.45 9.16 8.22
N ASN A 299 -0.81 8.76 8.39
CA ASN A 299 -1.84 8.84 7.35
C ASN A 299 -2.25 10.27 6.99
N GLU A 300 -2.14 11.20 7.94
CA GLU A 300 -2.44 12.62 7.80
C GLU A 300 -1.17 13.46 7.51
N LEU A 301 -0.03 12.84 7.21
CA LEU A 301 1.26 13.53 7.03
C LEU A 301 1.22 14.59 5.91
N ASP A 302 0.47 14.32 4.85
CA ASP A 302 0.28 15.20 3.69
C ASP A 302 -0.84 16.25 3.91
N ALA A 303 -1.53 16.21 5.05
CA ALA A 303 -2.58 17.17 5.34
C ALA A 303 -2.01 18.55 5.70
N PRO A 304 -2.65 19.66 5.26
CA PRO A 304 -2.18 21.02 5.52
C PRO A 304 -2.02 21.38 7.01
N HIS A 305 -2.76 20.69 7.89
CA HIS A 305 -2.78 20.92 9.33
C HIS A 305 -1.80 20.02 10.09
N SER A 306 -1.12 19.09 9.41
CA SER A 306 -0.13 18.24 10.07
C SER A 306 1.00 19.07 10.65
N SER A 307 1.34 18.85 11.92
CA SER A 307 2.48 19.52 12.54
C SER A 307 3.81 18.78 12.31
N VAL A 308 3.77 17.59 11.71
CA VAL A 308 4.95 16.73 11.52
C VAL A 308 5.89 17.32 10.46
N LEU A 309 7.14 17.52 10.84
CA LEU A 309 8.22 18.07 10.01
C LEU A 309 9.34 17.05 9.78
N ALA A 310 9.48 16.06 10.66
CA ALA A 310 10.39 14.94 10.50
C ALA A 310 9.74 13.62 10.89
N VAL A 311 10.03 12.56 10.11
CA VAL A 311 9.67 11.18 10.42
C VAL A 311 10.95 10.39 10.61
N VAL A 312 11.09 9.74 11.75
CA VAL A 312 12.24 8.89 12.11
C VAL A 312 11.77 7.44 12.09
N SER A 313 12.44 6.56 11.35
CA SER A 313 12.01 5.17 11.22
C SER A 313 13.15 4.17 11.14
N VAL A 314 12.87 2.93 11.57
CA VAL A 314 13.75 1.78 11.48
C VAL A 314 13.15 0.78 10.52
N ASN A 315 13.62 0.76 9.27
CA ASN A 315 13.27 -0.25 8.24
C ASN A 315 11.75 -0.53 7.99
N LYS A 316 10.82 0.12 8.71
CA LYS A 316 9.38 -0.14 8.66
C LYS A 316 8.70 0.58 7.51
N LEU A 317 9.14 1.79 7.17
CA LEU A 317 8.61 2.56 6.05
C LEU A 317 9.25 2.21 4.70
N LYS A 318 9.76 0.98 4.55
CA LYS A 318 10.14 0.46 3.22
C LYS A 318 8.92 0.23 2.33
N GLU A 319 7.73 0.08 2.93
CA GLU A 319 6.48 -0.22 2.25
C GLU A 319 5.34 0.65 2.82
N GLY A 320 5.00 1.75 2.13
CA GLY A 320 3.81 2.56 2.42
C GLY A 320 4.09 3.99 2.86
#